data_AF-A0AAD9BMC0-F1
#
_entry.id   AF-A0AAD9BMC0-F1
#
_cell.length_a   1.000
_cell.length_b   1.000
_cell.length_c   1.000
_cell.angle_alpha   90.00
_cell.angle_beta   90.00
_cell.angle_gamma   90.00
#
_symmetry.space_group_name_H-M   'P 1'
#
loop_
_entity.id
_entity.type
_entity.pdbx_description
1 polymer ?
#
loop_
_entity_poly.entity_id
_entity_poly.type
_entity_poly.pdbx_seq_one_letter_code
_entity_poly.pdbx_strand_id
1 'polypeptide(L)' 'KAAIACRRFRGRHTYDAIATELEDIFSQYGLTNDKVTACVTDNGSNFVKAFKEHQQRQVESNEEEDEVDGD' A
#
# COMPACT_ATOMS: atom_id res chain seq x y z
N LYS A 1 7.74 -0.90 -21.77
CA LYS A 1 7.39 -0.78 -20.34
C LYS A 1 8.70 -0.76 -19.56
N ALA A 2 8.84 0.10 -18.56
CA ALA A 2 10.05 0.20 -17.73
C ALA A 2 9.64 0.15 -16.26
N ALA A 3 10.39 -0.58 -15.45
CA ALA A 3 10.25 -0.57 -13.99
C ALA A 3 11.03 0.61 -13.43
N ILE A 4 10.42 1.37 -12.51
CA ILE A 4 11.08 2.52 -11.86
C ILE A 4 11.94 2.08 -10.68
N ALA A 5 11.54 1.03 -9.94
CA ALA A 5 12.30 0.49 -8.82
C ALA A 5 12.10 -1.02 -8.70
N CYS A 6 13.13 -1.73 -8.26
CA CYS A 6 13.08 -3.13 -7.84
C CYS A 6 14.05 -3.31 -6.68
N ARG A 7 13.53 -3.44 -5.46
CA ARG A 7 14.33 -3.48 -4.24
C ARG A 7 14.08 -4.76 -3.47
N ARG A 8 15.15 -5.31 -2.88
CA ARG A 8 15.02 -6.45 -1.98
C ARG A 8 14.62 -5.95 -0.60
N PHE A 9 13.39 -6.25 -0.19
CA PHE A 9 12.92 -5.98 1.16
C PHE A 9 13.44 -7.04 2.14
N ARG A 10 14.32 -6.64 3.06
CA ARG A 10 14.95 -7.53 4.05
C ARG A 10 14.31 -7.35 5.43
N GLY A 11 14.43 -8.36 6.29
CA GLY A 11 13.89 -8.30 7.66
C GLY A 11 12.40 -8.61 7.71
N ARG A 12 11.71 -8.03 8.70
CA ARG A 12 10.25 -8.21 8.87
C ARG A 12 9.49 -7.32 7.89
N HIS A 13 8.56 -7.91 7.15
CA HIS A 13 7.64 -7.22 6.23
C HIS A 13 6.41 -6.67 6.97
N THR A 14 6.61 -5.88 8.01
CA THR A 14 5.51 -5.24 8.73
C THR A 14 4.89 -4.13 7.88
N TYR A 15 3.61 -3.83 8.13
CA TYR A 15 2.84 -2.88 7.33
C TYR A 15 3.45 -1.46 7.31
N ASP A 16 4.01 -1.00 8.43
CA ASP A 16 4.71 0.28 8.59
C ASP A 16 6.00 0.33 7.76
N ALA A 17 6.77 -0.77 7.77
CA ALA A 17 7.99 -0.87 6.98
C ALA A 17 7.68 -0.92 5.47
N ILE A 18 6.59 -1.59 5.07
CA ILE A 18 6.09 -1.58 3.69
C ILE A 18 5.69 -0.18 3.26
N ALA A 19 4.88 0.52 4.06
CA ALA A 19 4.45 1.89 3.78
C ALA A 19 5.65 2.82 3.59
N THR A 20 6.63 2.74 4.51
CA THR A 20 7.87 3.54 4.46
C THR A 20 8.66 3.29 3.17
N GLU A 21 8.84 2.04 2.76
CA GLU A 21 9.59 1.71 1.54
C GLU A 21 8.87 2.20 0.27
N LEU A 22 7.53 2.11 0.23
CA LEU A 22 6.73 2.62 -0.88
C LEU A 22 6.81 4.16 -0.98
N GLU A 23 6.65 4.86 0.15
CA GLU A 23 6.76 6.32 0.21
C GLU A 23 8.16 6.81 -0.20
N ASP A 24 9.21 6.10 0.20
CA ASP A 24 10.58 6.42 -0.21
C ASP A 24 10.77 6.23 -1.72
N ILE A 25 10.31 5.11 -2.29
CA ILE A 25 10.35 4.91 -3.75
C ILE A 25 9.57 6.02 -4.45
N PHE A 26 8.34 6.32 -4.03
CA PHE A 26 7.52 7.36 -4.64
C PHE A 26 8.19 8.73 -4.58
N SER A 27 8.74 9.11 -3.43
CA SER A 27 9.43 10.37 -3.23
C SER A 27 10.67 10.50 -4.11
N GLN A 28 11.46 9.43 -4.27
CA GLN A 28 12.67 9.43 -5.10
C GLN A 28 12.39 9.69 -6.59
N TYR A 29 11.21 9.30 -7.07
CA TYR A 29 10.79 9.54 -8.46
C TYR A 29 9.82 10.71 -8.59
N GLY A 30 9.63 11.51 -7.54
CA GLY A 30 8.73 12.67 -7.54
C GLY A 30 7.26 12.30 -7.75
N LEU A 31 6.87 11.07 -7.41
CA LEU A 31 5.51 10.56 -7.39
C LEU A 31 4.84 10.95 -6.05
N THR A 32 4.58 12.24 -5.90
CA THR A 32 3.90 12.78 -4.71
C THR A 32 2.46 12.26 -4.58
N ASN A 33 1.84 12.45 -3.42
CA ASN A 33 0.49 11.96 -3.11
C ASN A 33 -0.61 12.40 -4.11
N ASP A 34 -0.41 13.50 -4.84
CA ASP A 34 -1.31 13.98 -5.89
C ASP A 34 -1.14 13.26 -7.25
N LYS A 35 -0.04 12.53 -7.42
CA LYS A 35 0.30 11.82 -8.67
C LYS A 35 0.01 10.33 -8.60
N VAL A 36 0.10 9.72 -7.42
CA VAL A 36 -0.25 8.31 -7.20
C VAL A 36 -1.75 8.24 -6.92
N THR A 37 -2.53 7.77 -7.89
CA THR A 37 -3.99 7.68 -7.78
C THR A 37 -4.49 6.30 -7.34
N ALA A 38 -3.70 5.25 -7.58
CA ALA A 38 -4.01 3.89 -7.19
C ALA A 38 -2.72 3.05 -7.10
N CYS A 39 -2.74 2.04 -6.25
CA CYS A 39 -1.73 1.02 -6.13
C CYS A 39 -2.41 -0.36 -6.20
N VAL A 40 -1.83 -1.28 -6.97
CA VAL A 40 -2.33 -2.66 -7.08
C VAL A 40 -1.33 -3.59 -6.40
N THR A 41 -1.77 -4.30 -5.38
CA THR A 41 -0.98 -5.29 -4.65
C THR A 41 -1.74 -6.61 -4.54
N ASP A 42 -1.08 -7.66 -4.04
CA ASP A 42 -1.81 -8.81 -3.55
C ASP A 42 -2.59 -8.48 -2.26
N ASN A 43 -3.38 -9.45 -1.79
CA ASN A 43 -4.17 -9.33 -0.57
C ASN A 43 -3.39 -9.72 0.70
N GLY A 44 -2.05 -9.58 0.70
CA GLY A 44 -1.24 -9.85 1.88
C GLY A 44 -1.67 -8.93 3.04
N SER A 45 -1.89 -9.49 4.23
CA SER A 45 -2.46 -8.76 5.37
C SER A 45 -1.70 -7.48 5.74
N ASN A 46 -0.36 -7.51 5.62
CA ASN A 46 0.47 -6.32 5.87
C ASN A 46 0.37 -5.28 4.75
N PHE A 47 0.13 -5.67 3.49
CA PHE A 47 -0.19 -4.72 2.44
C PHE A 47 -1.55 -4.08 2.70
N VAL A 48 -2.59 -4.88 2.94
CA VAL A 48 -3.94 -4.38 3.27
C VAL A 48 -3.88 -3.36 4.40
N LYS A 49 -3.17 -3.68 5.50
CA LYS A 49 -2.99 -2.78 6.63
C LYS A 49 -2.18 -1.52 6.29
N ALA A 50 -1.11 -1.65 5.49
CA ALA A 50 -0.31 -0.52 5.05
C ALA A 50 -1.15 0.51 4.26
N PHE A 51 -1.98 0.04 3.32
CA PHE A 51 -2.84 0.92 2.53
C PHE A 51 -3.98 1.52 3.36
N LYS A 52 -4.61 0.75 4.25
CA LYS A 52 -5.69 1.25 5.13
C LYS A 52 -5.20 2.33 6.11
N GLU A 53 -4.01 2.16 6.70
CA GLU A 53 -3.49 3.06 7.74
C GLU A 53 -2.67 4.23 7.17
N HIS A 54 -1.92 4.03 6.07
CA HIS A 54 -0.93 5.02 5.60
C HIS A 54 -1.29 5.69 4.26
N GLN A 55 -2.11 5.07 3.40
CA GLN A 55 -2.46 5.64 2.09
C GLN A 55 -3.84 6.28 2.05
N GLN A 56 -4.23 6.97 3.12
CA GLN A 56 -5.49 7.71 3.14
C GLN A 56 -5.37 9.03 2.36
N ARG A 57 -5.99 9.09 1.18
CA ARG A 57 -6.62 10.33 0.70
C ARG A 57 -7.85 10.09 -0.17
N GLN A 58 -9.01 10.43 0.43
CA GLN A 58 -10.27 10.87 -0.19
C GLN A 58 -10.95 9.86 -1.13
N VAL A 59 -11.48 8.77 -0.59
CA VAL A 59 -12.72 8.19 -1.14
C VAL A 59 -13.60 7.83 0.05
N GLU A 60 -14.84 8.31 0.01
CA GLU A 60 -15.89 8.00 0.97
C GLU A 60 -15.92 6.50 1.26
N SER A 61 -15.85 6.17 2.54
CA SER A 61 -15.98 4.84 3.10
C SER A 61 -17.27 4.17 2.60
N ASN A 62 -17.15 3.26 1.65
CA ASN A 62 -18.03 2.09 1.60
C ASN A 62 -17.21 0.93 2.17
N GLU A 63 -17.16 0.90 3.51
CA GLU A 63 -16.63 -0.24 4.25
C GLU A 63 -17.67 -1.37 4.14
N GLU A 64 -17.49 -2.27 3.18
CA GLU A 64 -18.14 -3.58 3.24
C GLU A 64 -17.19 -4.51 3.99
N GLU A 65 -17.45 -4.65 5.29
CA GLU A 65 -16.93 -5.73 6.12
C GLU A 65 -17.66 -7.02 5.73
N ASP A 66 -17.11 -7.80 4.81
CA ASP A 66 -17.54 -9.19 4.63
C ASP A 66 -16.93 -10.05 5.74
N GLU A 67 -17.60 -10.10 6.90
CA GLU A 67 -17.50 -11.25 7.79
C GLU A 67 -18.24 -12.42 7.13
N VAL A 68 -17.48 -13.39 6.60
CA VAL A 68 -18.04 -14.71 6.27
C VAL A 68 -17.52 -15.72 7.29
N ASP A 69 -18.15 -15.75 8.46
CA ASP A 69 -18.19 -16.91 9.34
C ASP A 69 -19.59 -17.54 9.25
N GLY A 70 -19.67 -18.81 8.85
CA GLY A 70 -20.93 -19.55 8.82
C GLY A 70 -20.86 -20.94 8.19
N ASP A 71 -20.33 -21.88 8.98
CA ASP A 71 -20.42 -23.37 8.96
C ASP A 71 -20.29 -24.13 7.62
#